data_AF-A0A9P6BHC3-F1
#
_entry.id   AF-A0A9P6BHC3-F1
#
_cell.length_a   1.000
_cell.length_b   1.000
_cell.length_c   1.000
_cell.angle_alpha   90.00
_cell.angle_beta   90.00
_cell.angle_gamma   90.00
#
_symmetry.space_group_name_H-M   'P 1'
#
loop_
_entity.id
_entity.type
_entity.pdbx_description
1 polymer ?
#
loop_
_entity_poly.entity_id
_entity_poly.type
_entity_poly.pdbx_seq_one_letter_code
_entity_poly.pdbx_strand_id
1 'polypeptide(L)'
;AKALKFFLGLHCYIADPVGRAGDLTKARDAILGSIKKRHTVQRSIGAELLTSGLVAAFGDFTSHYALPGITKIGMFKETYEKKKADMNICLSYDAAELEEVEKAIGYDFTNKGLLALALTAPVKGDSGPDYDRLEYLGDAVLDVLAMLAWIDNGSVARSTIRADMTVCNMALHAVSIGAGLEKHIKKCGPKVKAEIETIKALYLEAKTTLPLNKPYWNQGPLCKTLGDVVESVLGAVFLDSGLRLPVAEGVFKRIHWPIVEKRLA
;
A
#
# COMPACT_ATOMS: atom_id res chain seq x y z
N ALA A 1 14.68 -6.14 -5.10
CA ALA A 1 13.73 -5.68 -6.15
C ALA A 1 12.61 -4.82 -5.57
N LYS A 2 11.86 -5.34 -4.58
CA LYS A 2 10.77 -4.62 -3.88
C LYS A 2 11.22 -3.27 -3.29
N ALA A 3 12.38 -3.22 -2.60
CA ALA A 3 12.95 -1.96 -2.10
C ALA A 3 13.19 -0.89 -3.20
N LEU A 4 13.70 -1.29 -4.37
CA LEU A 4 13.90 -0.37 -5.50
C LEU A 4 12.56 0.16 -6.02
N LYS A 5 11.54 -0.69 -6.16
CA LYS A 5 10.19 -0.28 -6.56
C LYS A 5 9.60 0.72 -5.56
N PHE A 6 9.76 0.45 -4.27
CA PHE A 6 9.32 1.32 -3.19
C PHE A 6 9.91 2.72 -3.27
N PHE A 7 11.24 2.85 -3.39
CA PHE A 7 11.87 4.16 -3.46
C PHE A 7 11.56 4.92 -4.76
N LEU A 8 11.41 4.22 -5.88
CA LEU A 8 10.95 4.83 -7.14
C LEU A 8 9.50 5.32 -7.04
N GLY A 9 8.61 4.51 -6.45
CA GLY A 9 7.21 4.88 -6.23
C GLY A 9 7.09 6.11 -5.33
N LEU A 10 7.80 6.11 -4.20
CA LEU A 10 7.85 7.25 -3.29
C LEU A 10 8.39 8.51 -3.99
N HIS A 11 9.46 8.37 -4.79
CA HIS A 11 10.01 9.49 -5.53
C HIS A 11 8.98 10.10 -6.50
N CYS A 12 8.37 9.27 -7.35
CA CYS A 12 7.39 9.72 -8.34
C CYS A 12 6.18 10.38 -7.66
N TYR A 13 5.66 9.79 -6.58
CA TYR A 13 4.52 10.32 -5.84
C TYR A 13 4.74 11.75 -5.33
N ILE A 14 5.96 12.08 -4.88
CA ILE A 14 6.27 13.40 -4.31
C ILE A 14 6.77 14.39 -5.37
N ALA A 15 7.44 13.88 -6.42
CA ALA A 15 7.84 14.69 -7.57
C ALA A 15 6.62 15.31 -8.25
N ASP A 16 5.51 14.56 -8.35
CA ASP A 16 4.26 15.00 -8.97
C ASP A 16 3.06 14.93 -8.00
N PRO A 17 2.75 16.02 -7.27
CA PRO A 17 1.75 16.03 -6.19
C PRO A 17 0.30 15.99 -6.68
N VAL A 18 0.05 16.33 -7.95
CA VAL A 18 -1.30 16.46 -8.53
C VAL A 18 -1.52 15.54 -9.72
N GLY A 19 -0.46 14.92 -10.24
CA GLY A 19 -0.56 13.95 -11.32
C GLY A 19 -1.29 12.68 -10.93
N ARG A 20 -1.94 12.07 -11.93
CA ARG A 20 -2.71 10.84 -11.76
C ARG A 20 -1.80 9.64 -11.54
N ALA A 21 -2.28 8.61 -10.85
CA ALA A 21 -1.53 7.39 -10.59
C ALA A 21 -0.95 6.73 -11.86
N GLY A 22 -1.68 6.80 -12.98
CA GLY A 22 -1.20 6.32 -14.27
C GLY A 22 0.04 7.08 -14.80
N ASP A 23 0.14 8.37 -14.52
CA ASP A 23 1.29 9.19 -14.93
C ASP A 23 2.49 8.94 -14.01
N LEU A 24 2.25 8.73 -12.71
CA LEU A 24 3.26 8.27 -11.75
C LEU A 24 3.85 6.90 -12.15
N THR A 25 3.00 5.99 -12.62
CA THR A 25 3.41 4.66 -13.11
C THR A 25 4.33 4.76 -14.32
N LYS A 26 3.96 5.58 -15.32
CA LYS A 26 4.80 5.81 -16.51
C LYS A 26 6.15 6.41 -16.13
N ALA A 27 6.17 7.40 -15.25
CA ALA A 27 7.40 8.03 -14.78
C ALA A 27 8.32 7.02 -14.07
N ARG A 28 7.75 6.21 -13.17
CA ARG A 28 8.48 5.13 -12.47
C ARG A 28 9.09 4.14 -13.44
N ASP A 29 8.32 3.68 -14.43
CA ASP A 29 8.77 2.67 -15.39
C ASP A 29 9.85 3.22 -16.33
N ALA A 30 9.75 4.50 -16.72
CA ALA A 30 10.79 5.19 -17.48
C ALA A 30 12.10 5.28 -16.70
N ILE A 31 12.05 5.70 -15.42
CA ILE A 31 13.23 5.75 -14.55
C ILE A 31 13.80 4.32 -14.38
N LEU A 32 12.97 3.33 -14.08
CA LEU A 32 13.38 1.94 -13.92
C LEU A 32 14.06 1.37 -15.18
N GLY A 33 13.61 1.77 -16.37
CA GLY A 33 14.20 1.40 -17.66
C GLY A 33 15.60 1.98 -17.87
N SER A 34 15.88 3.18 -17.34
CA SER A 34 17.17 3.86 -17.46
C SER A 34 18.26 3.31 -16.51
N ILE A 35 17.86 2.54 -15.50
CA ILE A 35 18.76 2.04 -14.44
C ILE A 35 19.75 0.99 -15.00
N LYS A 36 21.03 1.36 -15.06
CA LYS A 36 22.14 0.44 -15.33
C LYS A 36 22.49 -0.39 -14.10
N LYS A 37 23.02 -1.61 -14.31
CA LYS A 37 23.44 -2.56 -13.24
C LYS A 37 22.35 -2.78 -12.17
N ARG A 38 21.08 -2.90 -12.60
CA ARG A 38 19.89 -3.00 -11.74
C ARG A 38 20.05 -3.98 -10.56
N HIS A 39 20.60 -5.17 -10.80
CA HIS A 39 20.76 -6.17 -9.75
C HIS A 39 21.72 -5.74 -8.63
N THR A 40 22.79 -5.02 -8.96
CA THR A 40 23.74 -4.49 -7.96
C THR A 40 23.06 -3.50 -7.04
N VAL A 41 22.34 -2.55 -7.63
CA VAL A 41 21.58 -1.52 -6.91
C VAL A 41 20.49 -2.12 -6.05
N GLN A 42 19.74 -3.09 -6.58
CA GLN A 42 18.71 -3.79 -5.81
C GLN A 42 19.26 -4.51 -4.57
N ARG A 43 20.50 -5.02 -4.64
CA ARG A 43 21.18 -5.67 -3.51
C ARG A 43 21.66 -4.65 -2.49
N SER A 44 22.32 -3.58 -2.95
CA SER A 44 22.85 -2.51 -2.09
C SER A 44 21.74 -1.89 -1.23
N ILE A 45 20.70 -1.38 -1.89
CA ILE A 45 19.56 -0.73 -1.23
C ILE A 45 18.82 -1.71 -0.31
N GLY A 46 18.67 -2.96 -0.74
CA GLY A 46 18.02 -4.00 0.04
C GLY A 46 18.78 -4.32 1.33
N ALA A 47 20.12 -4.45 1.25
CA ALA A 47 20.97 -4.68 2.40
C ALA A 47 20.89 -3.49 3.38
N GLU A 48 21.02 -2.26 2.87
CA GLU A 48 20.96 -1.06 3.68
C GLU A 48 19.61 -0.89 4.40
N LEU A 49 18.50 -1.28 3.73
CA LEU A 49 17.17 -1.22 4.33
C LEU A 49 17.05 -2.17 5.53
N LEU A 50 17.69 -3.34 5.46
CA LEU A 50 17.66 -4.35 6.52
C LEU A 50 18.59 -3.98 7.69
N THR A 51 19.75 -3.41 7.42
CA THR A 51 20.77 -3.14 8.45
C THR A 51 20.62 -1.77 9.10
N SER A 52 20.27 -0.77 8.30
CA SER A 52 20.37 0.65 8.66
C SER A 52 19.04 1.40 8.51
N GLY A 53 18.02 0.73 7.97
CA GLY A 53 16.66 1.24 7.84
C GLY A 53 16.45 2.19 6.66
N LEU A 54 15.24 2.76 6.64
CA LEU A 54 14.69 3.53 5.51
C LEU A 54 15.58 4.71 5.06
N VAL A 55 16.12 5.47 6.02
CA VAL A 55 16.87 6.70 5.76
C VAL A 55 18.18 6.39 5.01
N ALA A 56 18.92 5.41 5.50
CA ALA A 56 20.19 5.02 4.91
C ALA A 56 19.99 4.37 3.54
N ALA A 57 18.99 3.48 3.42
CA ALA A 57 18.64 2.85 2.15
C ALA A 57 18.20 3.85 1.07
N PHE A 58 17.52 4.93 1.49
CA PHE A 58 17.20 6.02 0.57
C PHE A 58 18.46 6.79 0.14
N GLY A 59 19.38 7.05 1.06
CA GLY A 59 20.69 7.63 0.75
C GLY A 59 21.44 6.81 -0.30
N ASP A 60 21.53 5.49 -0.09
CA ASP A 60 22.14 4.56 -1.04
C ASP A 60 21.45 4.59 -2.41
N PHE A 61 20.11 4.56 -2.42
CA PHE A 61 19.31 4.67 -3.64
C PHE A 61 19.62 5.94 -4.44
N THR A 62 19.67 7.10 -3.78
CA THR A 62 20.00 8.37 -4.45
C THR A 62 21.48 8.50 -4.82
N SER A 63 22.38 7.74 -4.19
CA SER A 63 23.80 7.69 -4.58
C SER A 63 24.00 6.99 -5.92
N HIS A 64 23.12 6.03 -6.24
CA HIS A 64 23.15 5.31 -7.50
C HIS A 64 22.51 6.09 -8.66
N TYR A 65 21.58 7.01 -8.36
CA TYR A 65 20.86 7.80 -9.37
C TYR A 65 20.61 9.22 -8.88
N ALA A 66 21.08 10.19 -9.66
CA ALA A 66 20.72 11.59 -9.48
C ALA A 66 19.25 11.78 -9.87
N LEU A 67 18.35 11.65 -8.89
CA LEU A 67 16.96 12.02 -9.06
C LEU A 67 16.84 13.55 -8.97
N PRO A 68 16.15 14.21 -9.91
CA PRO A 68 15.94 15.64 -9.84
C PRO A 68 15.27 16.04 -8.51
N GLY A 69 15.87 16.99 -7.81
CA GLY A 69 15.25 17.71 -6.69
C GLY A 69 15.21 17.00 -5.33
N ILE A 70 15.36 15.67 -5.24
CA ILE A 70 15.22 14.95 -3.95
C ILE A 70 16.40 14.01 -3.72
N THR A 71 17.30 14.42 -2.83
CA THR A 71 18.54 13.68 -2.49
C THR A 71 18.56 13.18 -1.04
N LYS A 72 17.62 13.61 -0.20
CA LYS A 72 17.49 13.17 1.19
C LYS A 72 16.04 12.91 1.54
N ILE A 73 15.79 11.94 2.42
CA ILE A 73 14.43 11.60 2.82
C ILE A 73 13.74 12.74 3.60
N GLY A 74 14.50 13.55 4.34
CA GLY A 74 13.97 14.74 5.00
C GLY A 74 13.42 15.78 4.02
N MET A 75 13.99 15.87 2.81
CA MET A 75 13.48 16.75 1.76
C MET A 75 12.12 16.28 1.26
N PHE A 76 11.79 14.98 1.33
CA PHE A 76 10.46 14.51 0.99
C PHE A 76 9.41 15.07 1.93
N LYS A 77 9.67 15.11 3.24
CA LYS A 77 8.74 15.70 4.21
C LYS A 77 8.52 17.18 3.89
N GLU A 78 9.59 17.95 3.72
CA GLU A 78 9.49 19.37 3.36
C GLU A 78 8.77 19.60 2.03
N THR A 79 9.05 18.77 1.02
CA THR A 79 8.45 18.86 -0.31
C THR A 79 6.97 18.47 -0.27
N TYR A 80 6.61 17.43 0.48
CA TYR A 80 5.24 17.03 0.72
C TYR A 80 4.46 18.16 1.40
N GLU A 81 4.96 18.72 2.50
CA GLU A 81 4.27 19.81 3.21
C GLU A 81 4.08 21.05 2.32
N LYS A 82 5.09 21.42 1.52
CA LYS A 82 4.97 22.52 0.56
C LYS A 82 3.91 22.28 -0.51
N LYS A 83 3.76 21.04 -0.97
CA LYS A 83 2.84 20.64 -2.04
C LYS A 83 1.49 20.12 -1.54
N LYS A 84 1.30 19.98 -0.23
CA LYS A 84 0.09 19.39 0.37
C LYS A 84 -1.17 20.21 0.07
N ALA A 85 -1.04 21.54 0.01
CA ALA A 85 -2.13 22.42 -0.40
C ALA A 85 -2.59 22.14 -1.84
N ASP A 86 -1.66 21.83 -2.74
CA ASP A 86 -1.95 21.53 -4.16
C ASP A 86 -2.74 20.22 -4.32
N MET A 87 -2.65 19.29 -3.37
CA MET A 87 -3.37 18.02 -3.41
C MET A 87 -4.88 18.17 -3.20
N ASN A 88 -5.36 19.36 -2.79
CA ASN A 88 -6.77 19.75 -2.63
C ASN A 88 -7.69 18.63 -2.09
N ILE A 89 -7.30 18.01 -0.97
CA ILE A 89 -8.09 16.95 -0.33
C ILE A 89 -9.25 17.60 0.44
N CYS A 90 -10.32 17.96 -0.26
CA CYS A 90 -11.55 18.47 0.34
C CYS A 90 -12.66 17.44 0.16
N LEU A 91 -12.72 16.49 1.08
CA LEU A 91 -13.80 15.51 1.16
C LEU A 91 -14.63 15.78 2.42
N SER A 92 -15.95 15.77 2.25
CA SER A 92 -16.84 15.64 3.40
C SER A 92 -16.81 14.20 3.88
N TYR A 93 -16.81 14.01 5.20
CA TYR A 93 -16.78 12.69 5.82
C TYR A 93 -17.61 12.69 7.10
N ASP A 94 -18.10 11.51 7.46
CA ASP A 94 -18.70 11.25 8.76
C ASP A 94 -17.57 10.92 9.75
N ALA A 95 -17.45 11.73 10.81
CA ALA A 95 -16.41 11.55 11.82
C ALA A 95 -16.55 10.21 12.56
N ALA A 96 -17.78 9.76 12.83
CA ALA A 96 -18.01 8.50 13.53
C ALA A 96 -17.56 7.30 12.68
N GLU A 97 -17.81 7.35 11.38
CA GLU A 97 -17.36 6.33 10.44
C GLU A 97 -15.84 6.26 10.35
N LEU A 98 -15.16 7.42 10.30
CA LEU A 98 -13.70 7.43 10.28
C LEU A 98 -13.11 6.87 11.58
N GLU A 99 -13.69 7.20 12.74
CA GLU A 99 -13.25 6.65 14.03
C GLU A 99 -13.37 5.12 14.07
N GLU A 100 -14.40 4.53 13.47
CA GLU A 100 -14.54 3.07 13.39
C GLU A 100 -13.37 2.45 12.61
N VAL A 101 -13.00 3.07 11.48
CA VAL A 101 -11.86 2.62 10.67
C VAL A 101 -10.55 2.78 11.44
N GLU A 102 -10.33 3.91 12.11
CA GLU A 102 -9.14 4.16 12.93
C GLU A 102 -8.99 3.14 14.06
N LYS A 103 -10.09 2.80 14.74
CA LYS A 103 -10.12 1.74 15.76
C LYS A 103 -9.79 0.38 15.16
N ALA A 104 -10.32 0.06 13.98
CA ALA A 104 -10.05 -1.20 13.30
C ALA A 104 -8.58 -1.35 12.89
N ILE A 105 -7.98 -0.29 12.34
CA ILE A 105 -6.57 -0.29 11.90
C ILE A 105 -5.58 0.06 13.03
N GLY A 106 -6.07 0.50 14.18
CA GLY A 106 -5.27 0.89 15.34
C GLY A 106 -4.34 2.07 15.08
N TYR A 107 -4.79 3.05 14.31
CA TYR A 107 -4.04 4.25 13.96
C TYR A 107 -4.96 5.48 13.95
N ASP A 108 -4.57 6.50 14.69
CA ASP A 108 -5.28 7.78 14.75
C ASP A 108 -4.66 8.75 13.73
N PHE A 109 -5.41 9.10 12.68
CA PHE A 109 -4.97 10.06 11.68
C PHE A 109 -4.95 11.47 12.25
N THR A 110 -3.83 12.16 12.00
CA THR A 110 -3.75 13.62 12.20
C THR A 110 -4.59 14.33 11.15
N ASN A 111 -4.55 13.85 9.90
CA ASN A 111 -5.36 14.35 8.80
C ASN A 111 -6.50 13.38 8.44
N LYS A 112 -7.68 13.57 9.04
CA LYS A 112 -8.89 12.77 8.76
C LYS A 112 -9.31 12.80 7.28
N GLY A 113 -9.06 13.90 6.58
CA GLY A 113 -9.34 14.01 5.14
C GLY A 113 -8.52 13.02 4.31
N LEU A 114 -7.33 12.64 4.77
CA LEU A 114 -6.49 11.65 4.09
C LEU A 114 -7.08 10.24 4.21
N LEU A 115 -7.65 9.90 5.36
CA LEU A 115 -8.38 8.64 5.54
C LEU A 115 -9.66 8.62 4.70
N ALA A 116 -10.43 9.72 4.69
CA ALA A 116 -11.60 9.85 3.82
C ALA A 116 -11.24 9.65 2.33
N LEU A 117 -10.09 10.19 1.90
CA LEU A 117 -9.57 9.98 0.55
C LEU A 117 -9.24 8.51 0.29
N ALA A 118 -8.54 7.86 1.21
CA ALA A 118 -8.18 6.44 1.10
C ALA A 118 -9.39 5.51 0.95
N LEU A 119 -10.54 5.91 1.49
CA LEU A 119 -11.80 5.16 1.41
C LEU A 119 -12.67 5.51 0.19
N THR A 120 -12.23 6.44 -0.67
CA THR A 120 -13.03 6.94 -1.80
C THR A 120 -12.57 6.32 -3.13
N ALA A 121 -13.35 5.37 -3.66
CA ALA A 121 -13.03 4.69 -4.91
C ALA A 121 -13.14 5.58 -6.15
N PRO A 122 -12.31 5.35 -7.19
CA PRO A 122 -12.39 6.07 -8.45
C PRO A 122 -13.70 5.74 -9.18
N VAL A 123 -14.27 6.74 -9.84
CA VAL A 123 -15.44 6.57 -10.72
C VAL A 123 -15.06 6.97 -12.13
N LYS A 124 -15.32 6.07 -13.10
CA LYS A 124 -15.01 6.35 -14.51
C LYS A 124 -15.72 7.61 -14.98
N GLY A 125 -14.94 8.61 -15.40
CA GLY A 125 -15.44 9.89 -15.90
C GLY A 125 -15.68 10.94 -14.81
N ASP A 126 -15.44 10.61 -13.54
CA ASP A 126 -15.34 11.58 -12.44
C ASP A 126 -13.89 12.08 -12.36
N SER A 127 -13.71 13.38 -12.15
CA SER A 127 -12.39 14.00 -11.90
C SER A 127 -12.25 14.43 -10.43
N GLY A 128 -13.20 14.04 -9.58
CA GLY A 128 -13.15 14.27 -8.15
C GLY A 128 -12.01 13.50 -7.48
N PRO A 129 -11.69 13.86 -6.24
CA PRO A 129 -10.66 13.17 -5.46
C PRO A 129 -11.05 11.71 -5.21
N ASP A 130 -10.06 10.82 -5.36
CA ASP A 130 -10.13 9.38 -5.13
C ASP A 130 -8.81 8.84 -4.57
N TYR A 131 -8.79 7.56 -4.21
CA TYR A 131 -7.64 6.93 -3.61
C TYR A 131 -6.54 6.53 -4.60
N ASP A 132 -6.67 6.69 -5.93
CA ASP A 132 -5.78 6.04 -6.92
C ASP A 132 -4.30 6.36 -6.66
N ARG A 133 -4.00 7.61 -6.27
CA ARG A 133 -2.63 8.02 -5.92
C ARG A 133 -2.16 7.33 -4.63
N LEU A 134 -3.03 7.22 -3.63
CA LEU A 134 -2.72 6.54 -2.37
C LEU A 134 -2.53 5.04 -2.57
N GLU A 135 -3.35 4.39 -3.40
CA GLU A 135 -3.18 3.00 -3.85
C GLU A 135 -1.78 2.82 -4.45
N TYR A 136 -1.39 3.67 -5.41
CA TYR A 136 -0.07 3.59 -6.03
C TYR A 136 1.09 3.62 -5.03
N LEU A 137 1.02 4.49 -4.01
CA LEU A 137 2.03 4.55 -2.96
C LEU A 137 1.93 3.35 -2.01
N GLY A 138 0.69 2.96 -1.70
CA GLY A 138 0.30 1.88 -0.82
C GLY A 138 0.76 0.51 -1.29
N ASP A 139 0.60 0.19 -2.57
CA ASP A 139 1.12 -1.02 -3.22
C ASP A 139 2.62 -1.15 -2.94
N ALA A 140 3.37 -0.07 -3.16
CA ALA A 140 4.81 -0.07 -2.97
C ALA A 140 5.23 -0.24 -1.49
N VAL A 141 4.47 0.35 -0.56
CA VAL A 141 4.65 0.18 0.90
C VAL A 141 4.35 -1.26 1.29
N LEU A 142 3.20 -1.78 0.89
CA LEU A 142 2.72 -3.13 1.18
C LEU A 142 3.70 -4.19 0.65
N ASP A 143 4.22 -4.01 -0.57
CA ASP A 143 5.20 -4.88 -1.20
C ASP A 143 6.49 -5.02 -0.38
N VAL A 144 6.97 -3.91 0.21
CA VAL A 144 8.15 -3.93 1.07
C VAL A 144 7.83 -4.55 2.42
N LEU A 145 6.71 -4.21 3.04
CA LEU A 145 6.31 -4.79 4.34
C LEU A 145 6.12 -6.31 4.25
N ALA A 146 5.45 -6.80 3.21
CA ALA A 146 5.28 -8.23 2.98
C ALA A 146 6.62 -8.95 2.79
N MET A 147 7.55 -8.33 2.04
CA MET A 147 8.90 -8.89 1.87
C MET A 147 9.65 -8.93 3.21
N LEU A 148 9.62 -7.85 4.00
CA LEU A 148 10.26 -7.80 5.31
C LEU A 148 9.68 -8.84 6.28
N ALA A 149 8.37 -9.08 6.25
CA ALA A 149 7.72 -10.07 7.12
C ALA A 149 8.10 -11.53 6.80
N TRP A 150 8.50 -11.82 5.55
CA TRP A 150 8.86 -13.16 5.11
C TRP A 150 10.37 -13.41 4.98
N ILE A 151 11.21 -12.38 5.09
CA ILE A 151 12.63 -12.49 4.76
C ILE A 151 13.38 -13.48 5.67
N ASP A 152 12.99 -13.56 6.94
CA ASP A 152 13.63 -14.43 7.95
C ASP A 152 13.15 -15.90 7.90
N ASN A 153 12.19 -16.22 7.02
CA ASN A 153 11.45 -17.50 7.04
C ASN A 153 11.86 -18.48 5.91
N GLY A 154 13.13 -18.47 5.48
CA GLY A 154 13.69 -19.48 4.59
C GLY A 154 14.56 -18.93 3.45
N SER A 155 14.55 -19.62 2.30
CA SER A 155 15.32 -19.19 1.12
C SER A 155 14.71 -17.95 0.48
N VAL A 156 15.54 -17.11 -0.15
CA VAL A 156 15.10 -15.91 -0.89
C VAL A 156 13.94 -16.19 -1.84
N ALA A 157 13.98 -17.32 -2.55
CA ALA A 157 12.92 -17.74 -3.46
C ALA A 157 11.59 -17.99 -2.73
N ARG A 158 11.64 -18.68 -1.59
CA ARG A 158 10.45 -18.96 -0.76
C ARG A 158 9.90 -17.66 -0.17
N SER A 159 10.76 -16.79 0.36
CA SER A 159 10.33 -15.51 0.93
C SER A 159 9.66 -14.63 -0.14
N THR A 160 10.18 -14.64 -1.37
CA THR A 160 9.58 -13.91 -2.50
C THR A 160 8.19 -14.46 -2.85
N ILE A 161 8.06 -15.79 -3.02
CA ILE A 161 6.79 -16.44 -3.34
C ILE A 161 5.74 -16.12 -2.26
N ARG A 162 6.10 -16.25 -0.98
CA ARG A 162 5.17 -15.96 0.12
C ARG A 162 4.77 -14.49 0.14
N ALA A 163 5.72 -13.56 0.00
CA ALA A 163 5.40 -12.14 -0.08
C ALA A 163 4.39 -11.86 -1.21
N ASP A 164 4.66 -12.33 -2.42
CA ASP A 164 3.77 -12.14 -3.57
C ASP A 164 2.38 -12.79 -3.36
N MET A 165 2.31 -13.96 -2.72
CA MET A 165 1.04 -14.60 -2.37
C MET A 165 0.23 -13.85 -1.31
N THR A 166 0.88 -13.05 -0.45
CA THR A 166 0.18 -12.27 0.58
C THR A 166 -0.31 -10.91 0.12
N VAL A 167 0.17 -10.42 -1.03
CA VAL A 167 -0.21 -9.12 -1.60
C VAL A 167 -0.98 -9.25 -2.90
N CYS A 168 -1.34 -10.47 -3.31
CA CYS A 168 -2.19 -10.65 -4.49
C CYS A 168 -3.63 -10.17 -4.19
N ASN A 169 -4.35 -9.71 -5.21
CA ASN A 169 -5.72 -9.18 -5.08
C ASN A 169 -6.61 -10.05 -4.20
N MET A 170 -6.60 -11.37 -4.41
CA MET A 170 -7.49 -12.26 -3.65
C MET A 170 -7.12 -12.33 -2.15
N ALA A 171 -5.83 -12.26 -1.81
CA ALA A 171 -5.40 -12.16 -0.42
C ALA A 171 -5.86 -10.81 0.19
N LEU A 172 -5.74 -9.72 -0.58
CA LEU A 172 -6.18 -8.41 -0.13
C LEU A 172 -7.70 -8.30 0.01
N HIS A 173 -8.48 -9.05 -0.77
CA HIS A 173 -9.91 -9.16 -0.51
C HIS A 173 -10.19 -9.70 0.90
N ALA A 174 -9.50 -10.79 1.29
CA ALA A 174 -9.65 -11.40 2.60
C ALA A 174 -9.19 -10.44 3.73
N VAL A 175 -8.15 -9.64 3.47
CA VAL A 175 -7.67 -8.60 4.39
C VAL A 175 -8.70 -7.49 4.55
N SER A 176 -9.23 -6.96 3.43
CA SER A 176 -10.23 -5.90 3.42
C SER A 176 -11.48 -6.29 4.22
N ILE A 177 -12.03 -7.47 3.94
CA ILE A 177 -13.20 -8.02 4.65
C ILE A 177 -12.87 -8.37 6.11
N GLY A 178 -11.71 -8.99 6.34
CA GLY A 178 -11.27 -9.41 7.68
C GLY A 178 -11.06 -8.23 8.63
N ALA A 179 -10.61 -7.10 8.09
CA ALA A 179 -10.43 -5.84 8.80
C ALA A 179 -11.71 -4.98 8.86
N GLY A 180 -12.73 -5.32 8.08
CA GLY A 180 -13.99 -4.58 8.01
C GLY A 180 -13.94 -3.32 7.14
N LEU A 181 -12.88 -3.13 6.34
CA LEU A 181 -12.70 -1.94 5.48
C LEU A 181 -13.73 -1.90 4.34
N GLU A 182 -14.25 -3.04 3.91
CA GLU A 182 -15.20 -3.15 2.80
C GLU A 182 -16.48 -2.34 3.02
N LYS A 183 -16.84 -2.13 4.28
CA LYS A 183 -18.05 -1.43 4.72
C LYS A 183 -17.97 0.09 4.48
N HIS A 184 -16.75 0.60 4.46
CA HIS A 184 -16.46 2.04 4.48
C HIS A 184 -16.09 2.59 3.10
N ILE A 185 -16.01 1.74 2.08
CA ILE A 185 -15.65 2.14 0.72
C ILE A 185 -16.77 3.01 0.12
N LYS A 186 -16.42 4.22 -0.28
CA LYS A 186 -17.31 5.17 -0.95
C LYS A 186 -17.28 4.99 -2.46
N LYS A 187 -18.33 5.51 -3.12
CA LYS A 187 -18.49 5.51 -4.59
C LYS A 187 -18.50 4.11 -5.26
N CYS A 188 -18.88 3.06 -4.54
CA CYS A 188 -19.10 1.73 -5.14
C CYS A 188 -20.45 1.64 -5.88
N GLY A 189 -20.40 1.35 -7.18
CA GLY A 189 -21.61 1.04 -7.96
C GLY A 189 -22.24 -0.31 -7.59
N PRO A 190 -23.49 -0.58 -7.98
CA PRO A 190 -24.21 -1.81 -7.60
C PRO A 190 -23.49 -3.11 -7.97
N LYS A 191 -22.81 -3.13 -9.12
CA LYS A 191 -22.02 -4.27 -9.58
C LYS A 191 -20.88 -4.60 -8.60
N VAL A 192 -20.09 -3.58 -8.22
CA VAL A 192 -18.97 -3.75 -7.28
C VAL A 192 -19.49 -4.22 -5.92
N LYS A 193 -20.63 -3.66 -5.45
CA LYS A 193 -21.26 -4.11 -4.20
C LYS A 193 -21.65 -5.59 -4.25
N ALA A 194 -22.25 -6.06 -5.35
CA ALA A 194 -22.60 -7.47 -5.50
C ALA A 194 -21.37 -8.40 -5.55
N GLU A 195 -20.27 -7.96 -6.18
CA GLU A 195 -18.99 -8.67 -6.16
C GLU A 195 -18.41 -8.76 -4.74
N ILE A 196 -18.42 -7.66 -3.98
CA ILE A 196 -17.98 -7.62 -2.58
C ILE A 196 -18.78 -8.60 -1.72
N GLU A 197 -20.11 -8.61 -1.82
CA GLU A 197 -20.95 -9.53 -1.04
C GLU A 197 -20.67 -11.01 -1.39
N THR A 198 -20.41 -11.30 -2.67
CA THR A 198 -20.04 -12.65 -3.10
C THR A 198 -18.71 -13.08 -2.48
N ILE A 199 -17.70 -12.22 -2.53
CA ILE A 199 -16.36 -12.50 -1.97
C ILE A 199 -16.43 -12.63 -0.45
N LYS A 200 -17.25 -11.80 0.20
CA LYS A 200 -17.50 -11.86 1.65
C LYS A 200 -18.11 -13.19 2.08
N ALA A 201 -19.12 -13.67 1.36
CA ALA A 201 -19.69 -14.99 1.62
C ALA A 201 -18.63 -16.11 1.52
N LEU A 202 -17.82 -16.10 0.45
CA LEU A 202 -16.74 -17.07 0.25
C LEU A 202 -15.68 -17.00 1.36
N TYR A 203 -15.29 -15.79 1.79
CA TYR A 203 -14.34 -15.60 2.88
C TYR A 203 -14.88 -16.15 4.20
N LEU A 204 -16.14 -15.86 4.54
CA LEU A 204 -16.76 -16.31 5.79
C LEU A 204 -16.92 -17.84 5.83
N GLU A 205 -17.30 -18.45 4.72
CA GLU A 205 -17.33 -19.92 4.58
C GLU A 205 -15.94 -20.53 4.71
N ALA A 206 -14.94 -19.97 4.01
CA ALA A 206 -13.57 -20.46 4.07
C ALA A 206 -12.98 -20.34 5.48
N LYS A 207 -13.33 -19.28 6.22
CA LYS A 207 -12.87 -19.05 7.59
C LYS A 207 -13.36 -20.11 8.57
N THR A 208 -14.55 -20.69 8.34
CA THR A 208 -15.13 -21.72 9.20
C THR A 208 -14.79 -23.15 8.76
N THR A 209 -14.58 -23.37 7.46
CA THR A 209 -14.43 -24.71 6.89
C THR A 209 -12.98 -25.12 6.58
N LEU A 210 -12.09 -24.17 6.26
CA LEU A 210 -10.73 -24.50 5.82
C LEU A 210 -9.77 -24.69 6.99
N PRO A 211 -8.87 -25.70 6.92
CA PRO A 211 -7.82 -25.88 7.91
C PRO A 211 -6.84 -24.70 7.87
N LEU A 212 -6.15 -24.48 9.00
CA LEU A 212 -5.31 -23.29 9.23
C LEU A 212 -4.24 -23.04 8.16
N ASN A 213 -3.73 -24.09 7.51
CA ASN A 213 -2.68 -24.03 6.49
C ASN A 213 -3.22 -23.92 5.05
N LYS A 214 -4.50 -23.55 4.88
CA LYS A 214 -5.11 -23.30 3.57
C LYS A 214 -5.52 -21.83 3.46
N PRO A 215 -5.16 -21.13 2.37
CA PRO A 215 -5.55 -19.74 2.16
C PRO A 215 -7.06 -19.59 2.02
N TYR A 216 -7.60 -18.45 2.44
CA TYR A 216 -9.02 -18.12 2.25
C TYR A 216 -9.34 -17.79 0.78
N TRP A 217 -8.32 -17.48 -0.02
CA TRP A 217 -8.42 -16.74 -1.27
C TRP A 217 -8.15 -17.59 -2.51
N ASN A 218 -8.87 -18.71 -2.63
CA ASN A 218 -8.60 -19.73 -3.66
C ASN A 218 -9.60 -19.72 -4.82
N GLN A 219 -10.72 -19.01 -4.67
CA GLN A 219 -11.83 -19.00 -5.61
C GLN A 219 -12.64 -17.71 -5.48
N GLY A 220 -13.46 -17.41 -6.49
CA GLY A 220 -14.37 -16.27 -6.50
C GLY A 220 -14.02 -15.20 -7.54
N PRO A 221 -14.89 -14.19 -7.70
CA PRO A 221 -14.65 -13.09 -8.62
C PRO A 221 -13.49 -12.20 -8.13
N LEU A 222 -12.91 -11.44 -9.06
CA LEU A 222 -11.91 -10.42 -8.74
C LEU A 222 -12.58 -9.06 -8.54
N CYS A 223 -12.30 -8.41 -7.41
CA CYS A 223 -12.79 -7.07 -7.11
C CYS A 223 -11.62 -6.20 -6.65
N LYS A 224 -11.00 -5.47 -7.61
CA LYS A 224 -9.81 -4.65 -7.35
C LYS A 224 -10.02 -3.66 -6.21
N THR A 225 -11.21 -3.05 -6.13
CA THR A 225 -11.59 -2.08 -5.09
C THR A 225 -11.32 -2.58 -3.66
N LEU A 226 -11.44 -3.89 -3.39
CA LEU A 226 -11.09 -4.43 -2.07
C LEU A 226 -9.58 -4.46 -1.79
N GLY A 227 -8.76 -4.73 -2.82
CA GLY A 227 -7.31 -4.64 -2.72
C GLY A 227 -6.83 -3.20 -2.64
N ASP A 228 -7.32 -2.37 -3.57
CA ASP A 228 -6.92 -0.97 -3.68
C ASP A 228 -7.18 -0.20 -2.37
N VAL A 229 -8.28 -0.48 -1.65
CA VAL A 229 -8.55 0.18 -0.35
C VAL A 229 -7.58 -0.22 0.75
N VAL A 230 -7.06 -1.46 0.74
CA VAL A 230 -6.06 -1.90 1.73
C VAL A 230 -4.74 -1.17 1.47
N GLU A 231 -4.36 -1.10 0.19
CA GLU A 231 -3.16 -0.38 -0.26
C GLU A 231 -3.29 1.11 0.05
N SER A 232 -4.39 1.74 -0.33
CA SER A 232 -4.61 3.17 -0.12
C SER A 232 -4.57 3.56 1.36
N VAL A 233 -5.14 2.75 2.25
CA VAL A 233 -5.10 2.98 3.71
C VAL A 233 -3.66 2.89 4.22
N LEU A 234 -2.88 1.89 3.80
CA LEU A 234 -1.46 1.80 4.17
C LEU A 234 -0.64 2.98 3.61
N GLY A 235 -0.93 3.40 2.38
CA GLY A 235 -0.33 4.59 1.76
C GLY A 235 -0.66 5.86 2.53
N ALA A 236 -1.92 6.01 2.97
CA ALA A 236 -2.38 7.12 3.79
C ALA A 236 -1.70 7.15 5.17
N VAL A 237 -1.62 6.01 5.86
CA VAL A 237 -0.90 5.89 7.15
C VAL A 237 0.57 6.25 6.98
N PHE A 238 1.21 5.77 5.92
CA PHE A 238 2.62 6.07 5.65
C PHE A 238 2.85 7.56 5.44
N LEU A 239 1.94 8.26 4.74
CA LEU A 239 2.01 9.72 4.57
C LEU A 239 1.73 10.49 5.85
N ASP A 240 0.62 10.19 6.54
CA ASP A 240 0.18 10.89 7.75
C ASP A 240 1.22 10.78 8.88
N SER A 241 1.88 9.62 8.98
CA SER A 241 2.95 9.38 9.96
C SER A 241 4.28 10.06 9.61
N GLY A 242 4.37 10.78 8.48
CA GLY A 242 5.59 11.45 8.02
C GLY A 242 6.63 10.49 7.44
N LEU A 243 6.18 9.53 6.62
CA LEU A 243 7.01 8.52 5.94
C LEU A 243 7.69 7.54 6.91
N ARG A 244 7.03 7.21 8.02
CA ARG A 244 7.55 6.27 9.03
C ARG A 244 7.11 4.84 8.71
N LEU A 245 7.98 4.08 8.04
CA LEU A 245 7.71 2.69 7.70
C LEU A 245 7.30 1.81 8.92
N PRO A 246 7.89 1.94 10.12
CA PRO A 246 7.46 1.16 11.29
C PRO A 246 6.01 1.43 11.74
N VAL A 247 5.46 2.61 11.44
CA VAL A 247 4.06 2.93 11.77
C VAL A 247 3.12 2.21 10.81
N ALA A 248 3.42 2.25 9.51
CA ALA A 248 2.69 1.47 8.51
C ALA A 248 2.82 -0.05 8.77
N GLU A 249 3.99 -0.51 9.22
CA GLU A 249 4.21 -1.90 9.65
C GLU A 249 3.31 -2.29 10.83
N GLY A 250 3.10 -1.39 11.80
CA GLY A 250 2.18 -1.62 12.92
C GLY A 250 0.74 -1.87 12.46
N VAL A 251 0.26 -1.07 11.49
CA VAL A 251 -1.05 -1.27 10.87
C VAL A 251 -1.09 -2.58 10.07
N PHE A 252 -0.09 -2.84 9.23
CA PHE A 252 0.04 -4.09 8.49
C PHE A 252 -0.02 -5.33 9.41
N LYS A 253 0.71 -5.32 10.53
CA LYS A 253 0.71 -6.42 11.52
C LYS A 253 -0.64 -6.59 12.22
N ARG A 254 -1.46 -5.55 12.27
CA ARG A 254 -2.79 -5.61 12.87
C ARG A 254 -3.84 -6.15 11.90
N ILE A 255 -3.90 -5.64 10.67
CA ILE A 255 -5.01 -5.93 9.76
C ILE A 255 -4.69 -6.99 8.71
N HIS A 256 -3.43 -7.09 8.29
CA HIS A 256 -3.01 -7.93 7.18
C HIS A 256 -2.38 -9.24 7.66
N TRP A 257 -1.34 -9.14 8.49
CA TRP A 257 -0.55 -10.29 8.94
C TRP A 257 -1.38 -11.43 9.56
N PRO A 258 -2.36 -11.17 10.46
CA PRO A 258 -3.17 -12.23 11.09
C PRO A 258 -4.04 -13.01 10.10
N ILE A 259 -4.33 -12.43 8.93
CA ILE A 259 -5.13 -13.06 7.88
C ILE A 259 -4.28 -14.01 7.05
N VAL A 260 -2.98 -13.69 6.85
CA VAL A 260 -2.14 -14.37 5.85
C VAL A 260 -1.06 -15.29 6.42
N GLU A 261 -0.47 -14.95 7.57
CA GLU A 261 0.75 -15.60 8.08
C GLU A 261 0.61 -17.13 8.19
N LYS A 262 -0.37 -17.58 8.99
CA LYS A 262 -0.54 -19.01 9.31
C LYS A 262 -1.03 -19.84 8.12
N ARG A 263 -1.52 -19.17 7.07
CA ARG A 263 -2.08 -19.79 5.87
C ARG A 263 -1.00 -20.19 4.87
N LEU A 264 0.18 -19.57 4.97
CA LEU A 264 1.34 -19.80 4.10
C LEU A 264 2.59 -20.27 4.86
N ALA A 265 2.44 -20.56 6.17
CA ALA A 265 3.49 -21.09 7.03
C ALA A 265 4.02 -22.43 6.50
#